data_AF-A0A8H4LC62-F1
#
_entry.id   AF-A0A8H4LC62-F1
#
_cell.length_a   1.000
_cell.length_b   1.000
_cell.length_c   1.000
_cell.angle_alpha   90.00
_cell.angle_beta   90.00
_cell.angle_gamma   90.00
#
_symmetry.space_group_name_H-M   'P 1'
#
loop_
_entity.id
_entity.type
_entity.pdbx_description
1 polymer ?
#
loop_
_entity_poly.entity_id
_entity_poly.type
_entity_poly.pdbx_seq_one_letter_code
_entity_poly.pdbx_strand_id
1 'polypeptide(L)'
;MSPSGNFIVGQTLTLSVRSGHPSTVPSTIHVRIQQLHTRTPSCTMVVNTLEPLEKGSASEADKPCFLKLFDRRFSEQLRSHNGIDPWTQVMKDACIESVKNDAIHEFLHNLHHVPNFQDDTEEDWDDAQNEAFLADELRRLYETENERQDFEPFKIKGLLLQYIKGSNLWDMVDHFPQSSWQDIVDQAVGTVHLLGHHNILNQDVRPENFMVSTRAEAGQTYGQVFMIDFALCRFRGQNESESEWGRDKHTRDETGAVGLRMKKFLGERGFDLKSERSRRYAQWANRDMPSRDGAIRTELGPGVFWYTRPPVEKQS
;
A
#
# COMPACT_ATOMS: atom_id res chain seq x y z
N MET A 1 21.23 6.73 13.87
CA MET A 1 20.75 6.22 15.17
C MET A 1 19.25 6.05 15.05
N SER A 2 18.74 4.82 15.13
CA SER A 2 17.30 4.57 15.14
C SER A 2 16.69 5.13 16.43
N PRO A 3 15.55 5.83 16.38
CA PRO A 3 14.89 6.24 17.61
C PRO A 3 14.50 4.97 18.39
N SER A 4 14.82 4.97 19.67
CA SER A 4 14.40 3.97 20.66
C SER A 4 12.97 4.23 21.18
N GLY A 5 12.26 5.19 20.58
CA GLY A 5 10.87 5.51 20.90
C GLY A 5 10.03 5.69 19.64
N ASN A 6 8.71 5.67 19.84
CA ASN A 6 7.71 5.91 18.79
C ASN A 6 8.01 7.19 18.00
N PHE A 7 7.56 7.24 16.75
CA PHE A 7 7.52 8.48 15.99
C PHE A 7 6.58 9.48 16.68
N ILE A 8 7.02 10.73 16.85
CA ILE A 8 6.21 11.80 17.47
C ILE A 8 6.19 13.06 16.60
N VAL A 9 5.07 13.77 16.62
CA VAL A 9 4.96 15.08 15.95
C VAL A 9 6.01 16.05 16.53
N GLY A 10 6.68 16.79 15.66
CA GLY A 10 7.79 17.69 15.98
C GLY A 10 9.17 17.02 15.97
N GLN A 11 9.26 15.69 15.94
CA GLN A 11 10.54 14.97 15.84
C GLN A 11 11.23 15.26 14.51
N THR A 12 12.54 15.49 14.56
CA THR A 12 13.38 15.56 13.37
C THR A 12 13.99 14.19 13.07
N LEU A 13 13.82 13.71 11.85
CA LEU A 13 14.44 12.51 11.32
C LEU A 13 15.58 12.90 10.37
N THR A 14 16.64 12.09 10.36
CA THR A 14 17.74 12.19 9.39
C THR A 14 17.59 11.05 8.39
N LEU A 15 17.37 11.39 7.12
CA LEU A 15 17.13 10.42 6.05
C LEU A 15 18.31 10.40 5.08
N SER A 16 18.70 9.21 4.64
CA SER A 16 19.57 9.03 3.48
C SER A 16 18.70 8.81 2.26
N VAL A 17 18.69 9.75 1.34
CA VAL A 17 17.82 9.75 0.15
C VAL A 17 18.64 9.46 -1.09
N ARG A 18 18.14 8.56 -1.92
CA ARG A 18 18.66 8.32 -3.28
C ARG A 18 17.57 8.72 -4.26
N SER A 19 17.90 9.52 -5.27
CA SER A 19 16.99 9.67 -6.40
C SER A 19 17.03 8.39 -7.23
N GLY A 20 15.95 8.08 -7.97
CA GLY A 20 15.85 6.86 -8.79
C GLY A 20 16.88 6.73 -9.93
N HIS A 21 17.87 7.62 -10.01
CA HIS A 21 18.98 7.49 -10.96
C HIS A 21 20.09 6.61 -10.34
N PRO A 22 20.58 5.55 -11.01
CA PRO A 22 21.57 4.63 -10.44
C PRO A 22 22.92 5.26 -10.06
N SER A 23 23.21 6.45 -10.59
CA SER A 23 24.48 7.16 -10.47
C SER A 23 24.48 8.24 -9.38
N THR A 24 23.38 8.49 -8.68
CA THR A 24 23.29 9.57 -7.70
C THR A 24 23.82 9.12 -6.35
N VAL A 25 24.80 9.86 -5.83
CA VAL A 25 25.31 9.68 -4.47
C VAL A 25 24.16 9.95 -3.48
N PRO A 26 23.97 9.12 -2.44
CA PRO A 26 22.94 9.36 -1.44
C PRO A 26 23.15 10.73 -0.78
N SER A 27 22.13 11.58 -0.78
CA SER A 27 22.14 12.82 -0.01
C SER A 27 21.55 12.56 1.38
N THR A 28 22.00 13.35 2.36
CA THR A 28 21.38 13.34 3.68
C THR A 28 20.46 14.54 3.77
N ILE A 29 19.21 14.31 4.16
CA ILE A 29 18.24 15.37 4.43
C ILE A 29 17.72 15.23 5.86
N HIS A 30 17.25 16.35 6.41
CA HIS A 30 16.55 16.37 7.67
C HIS A 30 15.09 16.69 7.41
N VAL A 31 14.19 15.97 8.06
CA VAL A 31 12.75 16.21 7.94
C VAL A 31 12.12 16.30 9.32
N ARG A 32 11.12 17.16 9.49
CA ARG A 32 10.35 17.29 10.74
C ARG A 32 8.97 16.68 10.57
N ILE A 33 8.59 15.78 11.48
CA ILE A 33 7.25 15.17 11.50
C ILE A 33 6.21 16.24 11.85
N GLN A 34 5.22 16.42 10.98
CA GLN A 34 4.08 17.32 11.18
C GLN A 34 2.84 16.57 11.62
N GLN A 35 2.60 15.39 11.02
CA GLN A 35 1.41 14.58 11.29
C GLN A 35 1.74 13.10 11.12
N LEU A 36 1.15 12.27 11.98
CA LEU A 36 1.21 10.81 11.90
C LEU A 36 -0.11 10.25 11.36
N HIS A 37 -0.03 9.17 10.59
CA HIS A 37 -1.16 8.39 10.12
C HIS A 37 -1.00 6.94 10.59
N THR A 38 -2.00 6.41 11.29
CA THR A 38 -1.91 5.16 12.07
C THR A 38 -2.74 4.01 11.50
N ARG A 39 -3.15 4.08 10.23
CA ARG A 39 -4.07 3.09 9.61
C ARG A 39 -3.54 2.56 8.28
N THR A 40 -2.23 2.35 8.22
CA THR A 40 -1.54 1.75 7.08
C THR A 40 -0.57 0.69 7.59
N PRO A 41 -0.28 -0.38 6.82
CA PRO A 41 0.77 -1.33 7.18
C PRO A 41 2.15 -0.69 7.24
N SER A 42 2.42 0.39 6.50
CA SER A 42 3.62 1.19 6.69
C SER A 42 3.40 2.30 7.72
N CYS A 43 4.47 2.80 8.33
CA CYS A 43 4.42 3.99 9.17
C CYS A 43 4.34 5.23 8.27
N THR A 44 3.18 5.86 8.17
CA THR A 44 2.96 6.97 7.25
C THR A 44 2.84 8.31 7.97
N MET A 45 3.43 9.36 7.40
CA MET A 45 3.50 10.67 8.05
C MET A 45 3.65 11.81 7.03
N VAL A 46 3.11 12.98 7.38
CA VAL A 46 3.43 14.23 6.69
C VAL A 46 4.64 14.84 7.36
N VAL A 47 5.65 15.20 6.57
CA VAL A 47 6.91 15.77 7.04
C VAL A 47 7.24 17.04 6.27
N ASN A 48 7.96 17.96 6.90
CA ASN A 48 8.55 19.11 6.22
C ASN A 48 10.03 18.86 6.00
N THR A 49 10.52 19.11 4.79
CA THR A 49 11.96 19.09 4.52
C THR A 49 12.60 20.32 5.16
N LEU A 50 13.65 20.10 5.94
CA LEU A 50 14.47 21.16 6.52
C LEU A 50 15.65 21.40 5.57
N GLU A 51 15.59 22.46 4.77
CA GLU A 51 16.76 22.85 3.98
C GLU A 51 17.87 23.35 4.89
N PRO A 52 19.15 23.14 4.55
CA PRO A 52 20.24 23.89 5.17
C PRO A 52 19.95 25.37 4.94
N LEU A 53 19.89 26.17 6.01
CA LEU A 53 19.79 27.62 5.95
C LEU A 53 21.00 28.19 5.17
N GLU A 54 20.97 28.17 3.84
CA GLU A 54 21.84 29.02 3.06
C GLU A 54 21.40 30.47 3.32
N LYS A 55 22.36 31.25 3.83
CA LYS A 55 22.15 32.59 4.36
C LYS A 55 21.44 33.48 3.32
N GLY A 56 20.20 33.86 3.60
CA GLY A 56 19.66 35.15 3.15
C GLY A 56 18.29 35.17 2.48
N SER A 57 17.69 34.04 2.11
CA SER A 57 16.33 34.03 1.58
C SER A 57 15.35 33.49 2.62
N ALA A 58 14.78 34.39 3.41
CA ALA A 58 13.51 34.11 4.05
C ALA A 58 12.45 33.90 2.95
N SER A 59 11.60 32.87 3.11
CA SER A 59 10.42 32.56 2.28
C SER A 59 10.62 31.60 1.10
N GLU A 60 11.04 30.37 1.36
CA GLU A 60 10.33 29.22 0.76
C GLU A 60 9.78 28.40 1.93
N ALA A 61 8.46 28.37 2.06
CA ALA A 61 7.79 27.67 3.15
C ALA A 61 8.22 26.19 3.11
N ASP A 62 8.55 25.64 4.29
CA ASP A 62 8.69 24.21 4.55
C ASP A 62 7.80 23.39 3.58
N LYS A 63 8.40 22.76 2.57
CA LYS A 63 7.62 22.00 1.58
C LYS A 63 7.17 20.69 2.22
N PRO A 64 5.85 20.46 2.37
CA PRO A 64 5.37 19.21 2.92
C PRO A 64 5.65 18.07 1.93
N CYS A 65 6.08 16.95 2.47
CA CYS A 65 6.27 15.68 1.79
C CYS A 65 5.50 14.60 2.55
N PHE A 66 5.15 13.53 1.85
CA PHE A 66 4.57 12.34 2.46
C PHE A 66 5.66 11.29 2.62
N LEU A 67 5.91 10.84 3.84
CA LEU A 67 6.93 9.85 4.15
C LEU A 67 6.24 8.53 4.54
N LYS A 68 6.52 7.47 3.79
CA LYS A 68 6.20 6.09 4.16
C LYS A 68 7.47 5.42 4.69
N LEU A 69 7.47 4.95 5.93
CA LEU A 69 8.57 4.15 6.51
C LEU A 69 8.11 2.71 6.71
N PHE A 70 8.93 1.76 6.28
CA PHE A 70 8.70 0.33 6.41
C PHE A 70 9.39 -0.17 7.68
N ASP A 71 8.92 0.34 8.82
CA ASP A 71 9.44 0.00 10.15
C ASP A 71 8.48 -0.96 10.87
N ARG A 72 8.79 -2.26 10.88
CA ARG A 72 7.97 -3.30 11.54
C ARG A 72 7.73 -3.04 13.02
N ARG A 73 8.60 -2.27 13.68
CA ARG A 73 8.52 -2.01 15.12
C ARG A 73 7.32 -1.12 15.47
N PHE A 74 6.92 -0.26 14.53
CA PHE A 74 5.85 0.72 14.73
C PHE A 74 4.70 0.55 13.73
N SER A 75 4.66 -0.60 13.02
CA SER A 75 3.57 -0.96 12.11
C SER A 75 2.37 -1.54 12.89
N GLU A 76 1.61 -0.66 13.55
CA GLU A 76 0.49 -1.07 14.42
C GLU A 76 -0.53 -1.94 13.69
N GLN A 77 -0.90 -1.56 12.45
CA GLN A 77 -1.88 -2.30 11.67
C GLN A 77 -1.38 -3.70 11.29
N LEU A 78 -0.15 -3.81 10.78
CA LEU A 78 0.39 -5.11 10.37
C LEU A 78 0.52 -6.06 11.56
N ARG A 79 0.99 -5.54 12.70
CA ARG A 79 1.10 -6.33 13.94
C ARG A 79 -0.26 -6.80 14.42
N SER A 80 -1.25 -5.89 14.46
CA SER A 80 -2.62 -6.23 14.85
C SER A 80 -3.28 -7.26 13.93
N HIS A 81 -3.05 -7.20 12.62
CA HIS A 81 -3.62 -8.16 11.68
C HIS A 81 -3.05 -9.57 11.85
N ASN A 82 -1.81 -9.68 12.30
CA ASN A 82 -1.13 -10.97 12.52
C ASN A 82 -1.16 -11.41 13.99
N GLY A 83 -1.89 -10.70 14.87
CA GLY A 83 -1.94 -11.03 16.29
C GLY A 83 -0.61 -10.90 17.03
N ILE A 84 0.35 -10.13 16.50
CA ILE A 84 1.68 -9.98 17.08
C ILE A 84 1.71 -8.80 18.05
N ASP A 85 2.24 -9.02 19.25
CA ASP A 85 2.33 -8.02 20.32
C ASP A 85 3.16 -6.77 19.93
N PRO A 86 2.99 -5.61 20.59
CA PRO A 86 3.81 -4.44 20.34
C PRO A 86 5.31 -4.69 20.52
N TRP A 87 6.14 -3.98 19.76
CA TRP A 87 7.59 -4.13 19.80
C TRP A 87 8.18 -3.88 21.19
N THR A 88 9.05 -4.79 21.65
CA THR A 88 9.76 -4.67 22.93
C THR A 88 11.27 -4.80 22.79
N GLN A 89 12.00 -4.42 23.84
CA GLN A 89 13.44 -4.64 23.92
C GLN A 89 13.79 -6.13 23.97
N VAL A 90 12.93 -6.98 24.54
CA VAL A 90 13.13 -8.44 24.58
C VAL A 90 13.11 -9.03 23.16
N MET A 91 12.12 -8.65 22.35
CA MET A 91 12.04 -9.05 20.94
C MET A 91 13.27 -8.60 20.13
N LYS A 92 13.81 -7.41 20.44
CA LYS A 92 15.05 -6.93 19.82
C LYS A 92 16.22 -7.85 20.11
N ASP A 93 16.39 -8.25 21.37
CA ASP A 93 17.51 -9.07 21.79
C ASP A 93 17.38 -10.50 21.21
N ALA A 94 16.15 -11.04 21.15
CA ALA A 94 15.84 -12.30 20.48
C ALA A 94 16.16 -12.27 18.97
N CYS A 95 15.78 -11.19 18.27
CA CYS A 95 16.14 -10.99 16.86
C CYS A 95 17.66 -10.96 16.66
N ILE A 96 18.38 -10.19 17.47
CA ILE A 96 19.84 -10.06 17.37
C ILE A 96 20.50 -11.43 17.55
N GLU A 97 20.05 -12.22 18.51
CA GLU A 97 20.61 -13.54 18.77
C GLU A 97 20.30 -14.52 17.64
N SER A 98 19.07 -14.50 17.12
CA SER A 98 18.67 -15.37 16.00
C SER A 98 19.39 -15.03 14.69
N VAL A 99 19.73 -13.76 14.45
CA VAL A 99 20.58 -13.37 13.31
C VAL A 99 22.01 -13.92 13.47
N LYS A 100 22.59 -13.87 14.67
CA LYS A 100 23.95 -14.41 14.89
C LYS A 100 24.04 -15.91 14.67
N ASN A 101 22.96 -16.63 14.99
CA ASN A 101 22.90 -18.09 14.91
C ASN A 101 22.28 -18.58 13.59
N ASP A 102 22.08 -17.69 12.61
CA ASP A 102 21.56 -17.97 11.27
C ASP A 102 20.11 -18.52 11.19
N ALA A 103 19.44 -18.67 12.33
CA ALA A 103 18.08 -19.23 12.43
C ALA A 103 17.04 -18.44 11.63
N ILE A 104 17.19 -17.11 11.55
CA ILE A 104 16.28 -16.26 10.75
C ILE A 104 16.43 -16.53 9.25
N HIS A 105 17.63 -16.82 8.75
CA HIS A 105 17.83 -17.09 7.31
C HIS A 105 17.20 -18.42 6.92
N GLU A 106 17.34 -19.45 7.76
CA GLU A 106 16.65 -20.75 7.56
C GLU A 106 15.13 -20.59 7.60
N PHE A 107 14.61 -19.85 8.59
CA PHE A 107 13.18 -19.53 8.69
C PHE A 107 12.66 -18.85 7.41
N LEU A 108 13.31 -17.78 6.96
CA LEU A 108 12.90 -17.05 5.75
C LEU A 108 13.02 -17.91 4.49
N HIS A 109 14.04 -18.77 4.41
CA HIS A 109 14.16 -19.74 3.32
C HIS A 109 12.94 -20.67 3.29
N ASN A 110 12.55 -21.24 4.44
CA ASN A 110 11.40 -22.14 4.51
C ASN A 110 10.09 -21.39 4.21
N LEU A 111 9.92 -20.19 4.74
CA LEU A 111 8.77 -19.33 4.46
C LEU A 111 8.56 -19.07 2.96
N HIS A 112 9.65 -18.98 2.18
CA HIS A 112 9.57 -18.69 0.74
C HIS A 112 9.48 -19.93 -0.16
N HIS A 113 9.97 -21.07 0.30
CA HIS A 113 10.17 -22.26 -0.55
C HIS A 113 9.34 -23.47 -0.13
N VAL A 114 8.87 -23.54 1.11
CA VAL A 114 8.03 -24.63 1.60
C VAL A 114 6.56 -24.25 1.41
N PRO A 115 5.78 -25.02 0.62
CA PRO A 115 4.35 -24.75 0.43
C PRO A 115 3.59 -24.76 1.77
N ASN A 116 2.67 -23.81 1.94
CA ASN A 116 1.83 -23.66 3.14
C ASN A 116 2.58 -23.52 4.47
N PHE A 117 3.88 -23.20 4.43
CA PHE A 117 4.70 -23.13 5.65
C PHE A 117 4.13 -22.17 6.70
N GLN A 118 3.63 -21.01 6.27
CA GLN A 118 2.98 -20.06 7.18
C GLN A 118 1.76 -20.70 7.84
N ASP A 119 0.76 -21.09 7.05
CA ASP A 119 -0.50 -21.66 7.55
C ASP A 119 -0.26 -22.88 8.47
N ASP A 120 0.77 -23.67 8.19
CA ASP A 120 1.10 -24.89 8.94
C ASP A 120 1.88 -24.63 10.24
N THR A 121 2.53 -23.46 10.40
CA THR A 121 3.49 -23.24 11.51
C THR A 121 3.34 -21.92 12.25
N GLU A 122 2.48 -20.99 11.82
CA GLU A 122 2.39 -19.64 12.38
C GLU A 122 2.05 -19.59 13.89
N GLU A 123 1.34 -20.60 14.40
CA GLU A 123 1.02 -20.71 15.83
C GLU A 123 2.24 -21.03 16.72
N ASP A 124 3.29 -21.61 16.13
CA ASP A 124 4.50 -22.07 16.84
C ASP A 124 5.67 -21.09 16.72
N TRP A 125 5.49 -19.96 16.04
CA TRP A 125 6.58 -19.01 15.80
C TRP A 125 7.01 -18.30 17.08
N ASP A 126 8.32 -18.25 17.30
CA ASP A 126 8.90 -17.44 18.37
C ASP A 126 8.89 -15.93 18.02
N ASP A 127 9.25 -15.09 18.99
CA ASP A 127 9.32 -13.63 18.79
C ASP A 127 10.24 -13.24 17.63
N ALA A 128 11.37 -13.93 17.42
CA ALA A 128 12.32 -13.59 16.38
C ALA A 128 11.81 -13.97 14.98
N GLN A 129 11.12 -15.11 14.86
CA GLN A 129 10.45 -15.58 13.65
C GLN A 129 9.29 -14.67 13.27
N ASN A 130 8.44 -14.30 14.23
CA ASN A 130 7.37 -13.32 14.03
C ASN A 130 7.92 -11.97 13.53
N GLU A 131 9.02 -11.49 14.10
CA GLU A 131 9.66 -10.25 13.64
C GLU A 131 10.33 -10.37 12.27
N ALA A 132 10.90 -11.54 11.94
CA ALA A 132 11.44 -11.82 10.63
C ALA A 132 10.34 -11.86 9.56
N PHE A 133 9.20 -12.48 9.88
CA PHE A 133 8.00 -12.48 9.04
C PHE A 133 7.49 -11.06 8.78
N LEU A 134 7.32 -10.23 9.82
CA LEU A 134 6.89 -8.84 9.65
C LEU A 134 7.91 -8.00 8.85
N ALA A 135 9.21 -8.27 9.02
CA ALA A 135 10.25 -7.64 8.20
C ALA A 135 10.12 -8.03 6.73
N ASP A 136 9.84 -9.30 6.45
CA ASP A 136 9.65 -9.83 5.11
C ASP A 136 8.39 -9.26 4.43
N GLU A 137 7.27 -9.19 5.15
CA GLU A 137 6.03 -8.59 4.65
C GLU A 137 6.23 -7.11 4.30
N LEU A 138 6.84 -6.33 5.19
CA LEU A 138 7.14 -4.92 4.89
C LEU A 138 8.15 -4.75 3.76
N ARG A 139 9.11 -5.68 3.64
CA ARG A 139 10.03 -5.70 2.51
C ARG A 139 9.27 -5.90 1.20
N ARG A 140 8.33 -6.85 1.11
CA ARG A 140 7.51 -7.08 -0.09
C ARG A 140 6.69 -5.86 -0.46
N LEU A 141 6.09 -5.18 0.52
CA LEU A 141 5.36 -3.94 0.31
C LEU A 141 6.30 -2.83 -0.23
N TYR A 142 7.49 -2.67 0.36
CA TYR A 142 8.49 -1.71 -0.11
C TYR A 142 9.01 -2.02 -1.51
N GLU A 143 9.35 -3.28 -1.80
CA GLU A 143 9.86 -3.72 -3.10
C GLU A 143 8.81 -3.63 -4.20
N THR A 144 7.53 -3.73 -3.86
CA THR A 144 6.45 -3.49 -4.82
C THR A 144 6.37 -2.02 -5.20
N GLU A 145 6.58 -1.12 -4.22
CA GLU A 145 6.62 0.32 -4.46
C GLU A 145 8.00 0.84 -4.95
N ASN A 146 9.05 0.00 -4.98
CA ASN A 146 10.43 0.39 -5.33
C ASN A 146 11.28 -0.75 -5.92
N GLU A 147 12.08 -0.49 -6.96
CA GLU A 147 12.91 -1.50 -7.63
C GLU A 147 14.03 -2.08 -6.71
N ARG A 148 13.83 -3.34 -6.27
CA ARG A 148 14.72 -4.37 -5.64
C ARG A 148 16.03 -3.96 -4.93
N GLN A 149 16.23 -4.43 -3.68
CA GLN A 149 17.53 -4.46 -2.95
C GLN A 149 17.64 -5.63 -1.94
N ASP A 150 18.88 -5.91 -1.51
CA ASP A 150 19.23 -6.91 -0.49
C ASP A 150 18.57 -6.66 0.89
N PHE A 151 18.26 -7.75 1.61
CA PHE A 151 17.68 -7.72 2.95
C PHE A 151 18.69 -7.20 4.00
N GLU A 152 18.39 -6.04 4.59
CA GLU A 152 19.16 -5.45 5.70
C GLU A 152 18.23 -5.27 6.91
N PRO A 153 18.15 -6.25 7.85
CA PRO A 153 17.06 -6.34 8.84
C PRO A 153 16.94 -5.16 9.82
N PHE A 154 18.01 -4.40 10.01
CA PHE A 154 18.05 -3.25 10.93
C PHE A 154 17.98 -1.89 10.23
N LYS A 155 17.90 -1.87 8.90
CA LYS A 155 17.81 -0.63 8.14
C LYS A 155 16.37 -0.38 7.72
N ILE A 156 15.81 0.68 8.28
CA ILE A 156 14.45 1.12 7.95
C ILE A 156 14.47 1.69 6.54
N LYS A 157 13.72 1.05 5.63
CA LYS A 157 13.51 1.54 4.27
C LYS A 157 12.31 2.50 4.26
N GLY A 158 12.23 3.35 3.26
CA GLY A 158 11.14 4.31 3.15
C GLY A 158 11.05 4.98 1.80
N LEU A 159 9.91 5.60 1.56
CA LEU A 159 9.59 6.38 0.37
C LEU A 159 9.25 7.80 0.79
N LEU A 160 9.96 8.77 0.23
CA LEU A 160 9.63 10.17 0.32
C LEU A 160 8.88 10.56 -0.95
N LEU A 161 7.59 10.81 -0.79
CA LEU A 161 6.65 11.07 -1.87
C LEU A 161 6.20 12.53 -1.85
N GLN A 162 5.68 12.99 -2.98
CA GLN A 162 4.96 14.25 -3.05
C GLN A 162 3.78 14.21 -2.06
N TYR A 163 3.63 15.27 -1.27
CA TYR A 163 2.40 15.46 -0.51
C TYR A 163 1.29 15.95 -1.43
N ILE A 164 0.20 15.19 -1.52
CA ILE A 164 -0.99 15.55 -2.29
C ILE A 164 -2.00 16.14 -1.33
N LYS A 165 -2.14 17.46 -1.34
CA LYS A 165 -3.16 18.16 -0.56
C LYS A 165 -4.53 17.93 -1.19
N GLY A 166 -5.42 17.23 -0.49
CA GLY A 166 -6.74 16.91 -0.99
C GLY A 166 -7.54 16.10 0.02
N SER A 167 -8.68 15.58 -0.43
CA SER A 167 -9.49 14.61 0.30
C SER A 167 -9.44 13.26 -0.43
N ASN A 168 -9.79 12.17 0.25
CA ASN A 168 -9.94 10.89 -0.45
C ASN A 168 -11.18 10.92 -1.36
N LEU A 169 -11.34 9.91 -2.21
CA LEU A 169 -12.43 9.87 -3.18
C LEU A 169 -13.83 9.77 -2.54
N TRP A 170 -13.99 9.24 -1.32
CA TRP A 170 -15.29 9.25 -0.63
C TRP A 170 -15.70 10.66 -0.21
N ASP A 171 -14.74 11.39 0.32
CA ASP A 171 -14.95 12.72 0.91
C ASP A 171 -15.03 13.82 -0.16
N MET A 172 -14.91 13.48 -1.45
CA MET A 172 -14.98 14.45 -2.54
C MET A 172 -16.30 15.24 -2.57
N VAL A 173 -17.39 14.63 -2.10
CA VAL A 173 -18.74 15.23 -2.11
C VAL A 173 -18.83 16.47 -1.21
N ASP A 174 -17.99 16.55 -0.19
CA ASP A 174 -17.94 17.67 0.75
C ASP A 174 -17.08 18.84 0.24
N HIS A 175 -16.28 18.60 -0.80
CA HIS A 175 -15.23 19.52 -1.26
C HIS A 175 -15.42 20.00 -2.70
N PHE A 176 -16.17 19.26 -3.51
CA PHE A 176 -16.34 19.53 -4.94
C PHE A 176 -17.83 19.61 -5.32
N PRO A 177 -18.20 20.50 -6.26
CA PRO A 177 -19.58 20.64 -6.69
C PRO A 177 -20.07 19.37 -7.40
N GLN A 178 -21.36 19.07 -7.25
CA GLN A 178 -22.00 17.89 -7.85
C GLN A 178 -21.76 17.76 -9.37
N SER A 179 -21.63 18.88 -10.07
CA SER A 179 -21.35 18.91 -11.50
C SER A 179 -20.00 18.30 -11.90
N SER A 180 -19.02 18.21 -10.99
CA SER A 180 -17.70 17.62 -11.26
C SER A 180 -17.58 16.16 -10.79
N TRP A 181 -18.60 15.60 -10.12
CA TRP A 181 -18.48 14.28 -9.52
C TRP A 181 -18.28 13.16 -10.55
N GLN A 182 -18.95 13.26 -11.70
CA GLN A 182 -18.77 12.33 -12.81
C GLN A 182 -17.30 12.31 -13.27
N ASP A 183 -16.75 13.48 -13.58
CA ASP A 183 -15.39 13.62 -14.11
C ASP A 183 -14.32 13.13 -13.12
N ILE A 184 -14.52 13.36 -11.83
CA ILE A 184 -13.60 12.87 -10.78
C ILE A 184 -13.61 11.34 -10.72
N VAL A 185 -14.78 10.71 -10.73
CA VAL A 185 -14.86 9.24 -10.71
C VAL A 185 -14.33 8.63 -12.01
N ASP A 186 -14.60 9.26 -13.15
CA ASP A 186 -14.09 8.82 -14.45
C ASP A 186 -12.56 8.90 -14.52
N GLN A 187 -11.94 9.93 -13.92
CA GLN A 187 -10.48 9.99 -13.77
C GLN A 187 -9.94 8.81 -12.94
N ALA A 188 -10.57 8.49 -11.80
CA ALA A 188 -10.14 7.37 -10.96
C ALA A 188 -10.23 6.02 -11.69
N VAL A 189 -11.34 5.79 -12.41
CA VAL A 189 -11.52 4.60 -13.27
C VAL A 189 -10.50 4.60 -14.42
N GLY A 190 -10.22 5.78 -14.99
CA GLY A 190 -9.20 5.98 -16.02
C GLY A 190 -7.79 5.58 -15.53
N THR A 191 -7.42 5.92 -14.29
CA THR A 191 -6.15 5.47 -13.69
C THR A 191 -6.08 3.94 -13.61
N VAL A 192 -7.16 3.27 -13.20
CA VAL A 192 -7.23 1.80 -13.16
C VAL A 192 -7.08 1.19 -14.56
N HIS A 193 -7.71 1.79 -15.57
CA HIS A 193 -7.52 1.37 -16.96
C HIS A 193 -6.08 1.50 -17.42
N LEU A 194 -5.40 2.59 -17.04
CA LEU A 194 -3.98 2.82 -17.33
C LEU A 194 -3.12 1.70 -16.75
N LEU A 195 -3.33 1.30 -15.48
CA LEU A 195 -2.63 0.14 -14.91
C LEU A 195 -2.84 -1.12 -15.75
N GLY A 196 -4.07 -1.38 -16.17
CA GLY A 196 -4.40 -2.50 -17.05
C GLY A 196 -3.78 -2.42 -18.45
N HIS A 197 -3.49 -1.24 -18.98
CA HIS A 197 -2.74 -1.08 -20.24
C HIS A 197 -1.25 -1.38 -20.06
N HIS A 198 -0.72 -1.15 -18.86
CA HIS A 198 0.67 -1.42 -18.51
C HIS A 198 0.91 -2.81 -17.90
N ASN A 199 -0.06 -3.73 -18.04
CA ASN A 199 0.02 -5.08 -17.47
C ASN A 199 0.27 -5.09 -15.95
N ILE A 200 -0.37 -4.16 -15.24
CA ILE A 200 -0.34 -4.06 -13.78
C ILE A 200 -1.72 -4.45 -13.24
N LEU A 201 -1.73 -5.28 -12.20
CA LEU A 201 -2.88 -5.62 -11.38
C LEU A 201 -2.65 -5.02 -10.00
N ASN A 202 -3.53 -4.13 -9.56
CA ASN A 202 -3.49 -3.60 -8.20
C ASN A 202 -4.57 -4.31 -7.36
N GLN A 203 -4.12 -5.04 -6.34
CA GLN A 203 -5.02 -5.77 -5.46
C GLN A 203 -5.61 -4.90 -4.34
N ASP A 204 -5.32 -3.61 -4.23
CA ASP A 204 -5.97 -2.72 -3.25
C ASP A 204 -6.63 -1.50 -3.90
N VAL A 205 -7.21 -1.70 -5.08
CA VAL A 205 -8.02 -0.65 -5.70
C VAL A 205 -9.30 -0.46 -4.89
N ARG A 206 -9.39 0.69 -4.23
CA ARG A 206 -10.58 1.15 -3.49
C ARG A 206 -10.58 2.68 -3.34
N PRO A 207 -11.73 3.34 -3.15
CA PRO A 207 -11.82 4.81 -3.15
C PRO A 207 -10.92 5.51 -2.11
N GLU A 208 -10.63 4.87 -0.98
CA GLU A 208 -9.72 5.39 0.06
C GLU A 208 -8.29 5.57 -0.44
N ASN A 209 -7.86 4.78 -1.43
CA ASN A 209 -6.51 4.81 -2.00
C ASN A 209 -6.38 5.79 -3.18
N PHE A 210 -7.39 6.66 -3.36
CA PHE A 210 -7.37 7.77 -4.30
C PHE A 210 -7.49 9.09 -3.55
N MET A 211 -6.67 10.06 -3.93
CA MET A 211 -6.71 11.44 -3.46
C MET A 211 -7.25 12.35 -4.57
N VAL A 212 -8.17 13.23 -4.22
CA VAL A 212 -8.70 14.28 -5.08
C VAL A 212 -8.12 15.61 -4.61
N SER A 213 -7.23 16.18 -5.41
CA SER A 213 -6.61 17.49 -5.15
C SER A 213 -7.28 18.57 -5.97
N THR A 214 -7.36 19.77 -5.41
CA THR A 214 -7.80 20.95 -6.14
C THR A 214 -6.70 21.43 -7.07
N ARG A 215 -7.00 21.51 -8.36
CA ARG A 215 -6.14 22.16 -9.34
C ARG A 215 -6.87 23.34 -9.97
N ALA A 216 -6.15 24.45 -10.15
CA ALA A 216 -6.67 25.67 -10.75
C ALA A 216 -6.02 25.90 -12.13
N GLU A 217 -6.83 25.94 -13.19
CA GLU A 217 -6.45 26.43 -14.53
C GLU A 217 -7.50 27.44 -14.97
N ALA A 218 -7.03 28.51 -15.61
CA ALA A 218 -7.90 29.45 -16.33
C ALA A 218 -9.10 29.99 -15.51
N GLY A 219 -8.93 30.14 -14.19
CA GLY A 219 -9.99 30.63 -13.29
C GLY A 219 -11.05 29.59 -12.92
N GLN A 220 -10.89 28.33 -13.32
CA GLN A 220 -11.74 27.22 -12.92
C GLN A 220 -11.00 26.26 -11.98
N THR A 221 -11.77 25.69 -11.05
CA THR A 221 -11.30 24.69 -10.11
C THR A 221 -11.80 23.31 -10.53
N TYR A 222 -10.88 22.36 -10.68
CA TYR A 222 -11.19 20.99 -11.02
C TYR A 222 -10.50 20.04 -10.03
N GLY A 223 -11.14 18.90 -9.79
CA GLY A 223 -10.57 17.81 -9.01
C GLY A 223 -9.60 17.04 -9.89
N GLN A 224 -8.33 17.01 -9.49
CA GLN A 224 -7.30 16.14 -10.06
C GLN A 224 -7.16 14.91 -9.18
N VAL A 225 -7.30 13.73 -9.78
CA VAL A 225 -7.23 12.45 -9.05
C VAL A 225 -5.84 11.84 -9.10
N PHE A 226 -5.41 11.29 -7.97
CA PHE A 226 -4.16 10.55 -7.81
C PHE A 226 -4.44 9.23 -7.10
N MET A 227 -3.94 8.10 -7.63
CA MET A 227 -3.83 6.86 -6.86
C MET A 227 -2.57 6.95 -5.98
N ILE A 228 -2.68 6.61 -4.70
CA ILE A 228 -1.60 6.84 -3.70
C ILE A 228 -1.06 5.56 -3.04
N ASP A 229 -1.65 4.41 -3.34
CA ASP A 229 -1.24 3.12 -2.79
C ASP A 229 -1.03 2.06 -3.88
N PHE A 230 0.22 1.59 -3.97
CA PHE A 230 0.66 0.60 -4.94
C PHE A 230 1.24 -0.64 -4.26
N ALA A 231 1.20 -0.73 -2.94
CA ALA A 231 1.91 -1.77 -2.19
C ALA A 231 1.45 -3.20 -2.50
N LEU A 232 0.23 -3.37 -3.03
CA LEU A 232 -0.33 -4.65 -3.48
C LEU A 232 -0.48 -4.73 -5.01
N CYS A 233 0.39 -4.04 -5.75
CA CYS A 233 0.51 -4.22 -7.19
C CYS A 233 1.31 -5.48 -7.55
N ARG A 234 0.98 -6.09 -8.68
CA ARG A 234 1.87 -7.02 -9.37
C ARG A 234 1.91 -6.72 -10.86
N PHE A 235 3.09 -6.90 -11.43
CA PHE A 235 3.24 -6.97 -12.88
C PHE A 235 2.77 -8.34 -13.36
N ARG A 236 2.25 -8.39 -14.58
CA ARG A 236 1.97 -9.64 -15.26
C ARG A 236 3.24 -10.46 -15.41
N GLY A 237 3.17 -11.75 -15.09
CA GLY A 237 4.31 -12.65 -15.24
C GLY A 237 4.69 -12.84 -16.70
N GLN A 238 5.99 -12.98 -17.01
CA GLN A 238 6.47 -13.20 -18.38
C GLN A 238 5.86 -14.45 -19.04
N ASN A 239 5.57 -15.47 -18.24
CA ASN A 239 4.98 -16.74 -18.68
C ASN A 239 3.49 -16.87 -18.32
N GLU A 240 2.85 -15.80 -17.83
CA GLU A 240 1.45 -15.83 -17.41
C GLU A 240 0.52 -15.81 -18.63
N SER A 241 -0.32 -16.84 -18.76
CA SER A 241 -1.24 -16.96 -19.90
C SER A 241 -2.29 -15.86 -19.89
N GLU A 242 -2.84 -15.53 -21.07
CA GLU A 242 -3.98 -14.60 -21.19
C GLU A 242 -5.17 -15.04 -20.33
N SER A 243 -5.33 -16.35 -20.16
CA SER A 243 -6.43 -16.91 -19.37
C SER A 243 -6.24 -16.69 -17.87
N GLU A 244 -5.02 -16.84 -17.35
CA GLU A 244 -4.69 -16.59 -15.95
C GLU A 244 -4.79 -15.11 -15.64
N TRP A 245 -4.12 -14.28 -16.43
CA TRP A 245 -4.16 -12.83 -16.28
C TRP A 245 -5.59 -12.28 -16.39
N GLY A 246 -6.33 -12.74 -17.41
CA GLY A 246 -7.71 -12.34 -17.64
C GLY A 246 -8.63 -12.74 -16.50
N ARG A 247 -8.45 -13.93 -15.91
CA ARG A 247 -9.19 -14.36 -14.71
C ARG A 247 -8.88 -13.48 -13.52
N ASP A 248 -7.61 -13.21 -13.24
CA ASP A 248 -7.22 -12.39 -12.08
C ASP A 248 -7.75 -10.95 -12.19
N LYS A 249 -7.62 -10.33 -13.37
CA LYS A 249 -8.20 -8.99 -13.63
C LYS A 249 -9.72 -8.99 -13.54
N HIS A 250 -10.38 -10.05 -14.02
CA HIS A 250 -11.83 -10.19 -13.93
C HIS A 250 -12.31 -10.36 -12.48
N THR A 251 -11.67 -11.26 -11.73
CA THR A 251 -12.00 -11.57 -10.33
C THR A 251 -11.76 -10.38 -9.43
N ARG A 252 -10.65 -9.63 -9.64
CA ARG A 252 -10.38 -8.43 -8.84
C ARG A 252 -11.37 -7.31 -9.14
N ASP A 253 -11.82 -7.20 -10.39
CA ASP A 253 -12.77 -6.18 -10.84
C ASP A 253 -12.38 -4.76 -10.39
N GLU A 254 -11.12 -4.37 -10.59
CA GLU A 254 -10.56 -3.09 -10.09
C GLU A 254 -11.42 -1.89 -10.51
N THR A 255 -11.94 -1.88 -11.74
CA THR A 255 -12.84 -0.81 -12.22
C THR A 255 -14.14 -0.79 -11.44
N GLY A 256 -14.69 -1.95 -11.08
CA GLY A 256 -15.89 -2.05 -10.26
C GLY A 256 -15.63 -1.66 -8.80
N ALA A 257 -14.44 -1.97 -8.27
CA ALA A 257 -14.02 -1.61 -6.92
C ALA A 257 -14.03 -0.09 -6.68
N VAL A 258 -13.85 0.72 -7.73
CA VAL A 258 -14.07 2.18 -7.68
C VAL A 258 -15.45 2.56 -8.22
N GLY A 259 -15.70 2.31 -9.51
CA GLY A 259 -16.84 2.86 -10.23
C GLY A 259 -18.19 2.40 -9.67
N LEU A 260 -18.35 1.11 -9.35
CA LEU A 260 -19.61 0.61 -8.79
C LEU A 260 -19.81 1.04 -7.33
N ARG A 261 -18.73 1.10 -6.55
CA ARG A 261 -18.76 1.59 -5.17
C ARG A 261 -19.17 3.06 -5.13
N MET A 262 -18.56 3.90 -5.96
CA MET A 262 -18.91 5.31 -6.10
C MET A 262 -20.32 5.48 -6.66
N LYS A 263 -20.74 4.68 -7.65
CA LYS A 263 -22.11 4.72 -8.18
C LYS A 263 -23.15 4.50 -7.09
N LYS A 264 -22.96 3.50 -6.24
CA LYS A 264 -23.86 3.23 -5.11
C LYS A 264 -23.87 4.40 -4.13
N PHE A 265 -22.71 4.86 -3.69
CA PHE A 265 -22.55 5.93 -2.70
C PHE A 265 -23.13 7.28 -3.15
N LEU A 266 -22.94 7.63 -4.42
CA LEU A 266 -23.49 8.85 -5.02
C LEU A 266 -24.99 8.71 -5.31
N GLY A 267 -25.45 7.52 -5.67
CA GLY A 267 -26.87 7.21 -5.85
C GLY A 267 -27.70 7.42 -4.58
N GLU A 268 -27.15 7.02 -3.42
CA GLU A 268 -27.73 7.30 -2.10
C GLU A 268 -27.85 8.82 -1.79
N ARG A 269 -27.16 9.66 -2.55
CA ARG A 269 -27.19 11.14 -2.48
C ARG A 269 -27.95 11.78 -3.64
N GLY A 270 -28.69 10.99 -4.42
CA GLY A 270 -29.50 11.48 -5.54
C GLY A 270 -28.71 11.81 -6.81
N PHE A 271 -27.47 11.33 -6.94
CA PHE A 271 -26.66 11.50 -8.14
C PHE A 271 -26.57 10.20 -8.95
N ASP A 272 -27.02 10.24 -10.20
CA ASP A 272 -26.93 9.11 -11.12
C ASP A 272 -25.57 9.11 -11.85
N LEU A 273 -24.60 8.41 -11.25
CA LEU A 273 -23.28 8.25 -11.85
C LEU A 273 -23.37 7.30 -13.07
N LYS A 274 -22.92 7.79 -14.22
CA LYS A 274 -22.73 7.01 -15.45
C LYS A 274 -21.42 6.25 -15.38
N SER A 275 -21.38 5.22 -14.53
CA SER A 275 -20.26 4.27 -14.49
C SER A 275 -20.69 2.93 -15.06
N GLU A 276 -19.93 2.44 -16.05
CA GLU A 276 -20.08 1.12 -16.63
C GLU A 276 -18.94 0.21 -16.20
N ARG A 277 -19.27 -1.05 -15.89
CA ARG A 277 -18.25 -2.05 -15.57
C ARG A 277 -17.47 -2.38 -16.83
N SER A 278 -16.14 -2.38 -16.72
CA SER A 278 -15.26 -2.83 -17.80
C SER A 278 -15.58 -4.27 -18.19
N ARG A 279 -15.94 -4.48 -19.46
CA ARG A 279 -16.14 -5.83 -20.03
C ARG A 279 -14.86 -6.43 -20.60
N ARG A 280 -13.73 -5.73 -20.51
CA ARG A 280 -12.44 -6.14 -21.11
C ARG A 280 -12.06 -7.56 -20.75
N TYR A 281 -12.31 -7.98 -19.51
CA TYR A 281 -11.95 -9.31 -19.01
C TYR A 281 -13.14 -10.26 -18.86
N ALA A 282 -14.34 -9.88 -19.35
CA ALA A 282 -15.56 -10.65 -19.14
C ALA A 282 -15.55 -12.02 -19.83
N GLN A 283 -14.78 -12.21 -20.91
CA GLN A 283 -14.65 -13.51 -21.57
C GLN A 283 -13.92 -14.57 -20.72
N TRP A 284 -13.15 -14.12 -19.72
CA TRP A 284 -12.50 -14.99 -18.73
C TRP A 284 -13.28 -15.08 -17.41
N ALA A 285 -14.50 -14.53 -17.38
CA ALA A 285 -15.47 -14.86 -16.34
C ALA A 285 -15.79 -16.35 -16.49
N ASN A 286 -15.26 -17.19 -15.59
CA ASN A 286 -15.55 -18.62 -15.60
C ASN A 286 -17.07 -18.85 -15.58
N ARG A 287 -17.56 -19.68 -16.52
CA ARG A 287 -18.95 -20.20 -16.49
C ARG A 287 -19.19 -21.18 -15.34
N ASP A 288 -18.10 -21.74 -14.79
CA ASP A 288 -18.10 -22.72 -13.70
C ASP A 288 -17.55 -22.14 -12.38
N MET A 289 -17.77 -20.86 -12.10
CA MET A 289 -17.61 -20.39 -10.73
C MET A 289 -18.73 -21.03 -9.88
N PRO A 290 -18.41 -21.72 -8.78
CA PRO A 290 -19.41 -21.92 -7.75
C PRO A 290 -19.97 -20.55 -7.38
N SER A 291 -21.25 -20.49 -7.00
CA SER A 291 -21.82 -19.29 -6.41
C SER A 291 -20.87 -18.72 -5.35
N ARG A 292 -20.97 -17.42 -5.06
CA ARG A 292 -20.24 -16.74 -3.98
C ARG A 292 -20.31 -17.45 -2.61
N ASP A 293 -21.08 -18.52 -2.49
CA ASP A 293 -21.24 -19.39 -1.32
C ASP A 293 -20.00 -20.26 -0.99
N GLY A 294 -18.95 -20.28 -1.83
CA GLY A 294 -17.76 -21.12 -1.60
C GLY A 294 -16.44 -20.39 -1.35
N ALA A 295 -16.38 -19.06 -1.46
CA ALA A 295 -15.14 -18.31 -1.21
C ALA A 295 -14.93 -18.14 0.30
N ILE A 296 -13.74 -18.47 0.81
CA ILE A 296 -13.40 -18.20 2.21
C ILE A 296 -13.28 -16.68 2.35
N ARG A 297 -14.23 -16.08 3.05
CA ARG A 297 -14.25 -14.65 3.35
C ARG A 297 -13.50 -14.42 4.65
N THR A 298 -12.27 -13.93 4.56
CA THR A 298 -11.49 -13.52 5.72
C THR A 298 -11.67 -12.01 5.91
N GLU A 299 -12.23 -11.59 7.04
CA GLU A 299 -12.33 -10.18 7.39
C GLU A 299 -10.99 -9.74 7.98
N LEU A 300 -10.25 -8.93 7.23
CA LEU A 300 -8.95 -8.40 7.66
C LEU A 300 -9.10 -7.13 8.52
N GLY A 301 -10.34 -6.65 8.70
CA GLY A 301 -10.70 -5.47 9.47
C GLY A 301 -12.10 -4.96 9.08
N PRO A 302 -12.64 -3.95 9.78
CA PRO A 302 -14.00 -3.47 9.53
C PRO A 302 -14.19 -3.05 8.07
N GLY A 303 -14.92 -3.87 7.30
CA GLY A 303 -15.21 -3.62 5.89
C GLY A 303 -14.11 -4.02 4.89
N VAL A 304 -13.02 -4.66 5.34
CA VAL A 304 -11.93 -5.15 4.49
C VAL A 304 -11.99 -6.68 4.43
N PHE A 305 -12.19 -7.21 3.23
CA PHE A 305 -12.36 -8.65 3.03
C PHE A 305 -11.33 -9.19 2.05
N TRP A 306 -10.68 -10.27 2.47
CA TRP A 306 -9.85 -11.12 1.64
C TRP A 306 -10.65 -12.35 1.24
N TYR A 307 -10.53 -12.76 -0.02
CA TYR A 307 -11.25 -13.90 -0.55
C TYR A 307 -10.23 -14.90 -1.09
N THR A 308 -10.04 -16.02 -0.41
CA THR A 308 -9.23 -17.13 -0.90
C THR A 308 -10.12 -18.20 -1.51
N ARG A 309 -9.56 -18.94 -2.49
CA ARG A 309 -10.20 -20.16 -2.97
C ARG A 309 -10.11 -21.23 -1.89
N PRO A 310 -11.16 -22.04 -1.66
CA PRO A 310 -11.00 -23.25 -0.88
C PRO A 310 -9.98 -24.16 -1.58
N PRO A 311 -9.18 -24.92 -0.81
CA PRO A 311 -8.23 -25.87 -1.39
C PRO A 311 -8.97 -26.84 -2.32
N VAL A 312 -8.40 -27.06 -3.50
CA VAL A 312 -8.95 -28.03 -4.46
C VAL A 312 -8.69 -29.41 -3.88
N GLU A 313 -9.73 -30.08 -3.38
CA GLU A 313 -9.66 -31.50 -3.06
C GLU A 313 -9.22 -32.25 -4.31
N LYS A 314 -8.02 -32.84 -4.25
CA LYS A 314 -7.59 -33.79 -5.27
C LYS A 314 -8.52 -34.99 -5.18
N GLN A 315 -9.35 -35.20 -6.20
CA GLN A 315 -10.06 -36.46 -6.37
C GLN A 315 -9.01 -37.57 -6.48
N SER A 316 -9.16 -38.55 -5.57
CA SER A 316 -8.37 -39.76 -5.39
C SER A 316 -8.21 -40.60 -6.65
#